data_AF-A0A0P7UUV9-F1
#
_entry.id   AF-A0A0P7UUV9-F1
#
_cell.length_a   1.000
_cell.length_b   1.000
_cell.length_c   1.000
_cell.angle_alpha   90.00
_cell.angle_beta   90.00
_cell.angle_gamma   90.00
#
_symmetry.space_group_name_H-M   'P 1'
#
loop_
_entity.id
_entity.type
_entity.pdbx_description
1 polymer ?
#
loop_
_entity_poly.entity_id
_entity_poly.type
_entity_poly.pdbx_seq_one_letter_code
_entity_poly.pdbx_strand_id
1 'polypeptide(L)'
;GALAEGFQDRLKEFQSFERTFEASVQTKTCKECISQSAVKTKFEQHTITAKQITETVKAIMDSINIASAEKRVLCLEDREYQMDRLEFVRGQLNLLTEDIKKKIKAVTEEVETKVSNAMAEEICRVSVLIDEFHSDFHPSPHVLKCYKTELLAHVEEGMGKNLSFRCSSAVNVSVQASQKEMIESLQPLLPSVVQSELHMLIPCRKFDLSYDLNCATLCSDFQENIEFQFSLGWTALVNRFLGPVNAKRALMLVDQNFQIPRPLATTPLAQPAPSVPQPQDKVASQEELMLSLATGLASLTSRASMSMVIVGGVVWRTVGWRLIALSMSCYGLLYLYEKLTWTNKAKERAFKRQFVDYATEKLQMIISFTSANCSHQVQQEMATTFARLCQQVDLTQKELESEISRLTAEIKQLEAVQGRSKTLRHKATELERQLQSFTQEYLQLQQ
;
A
#
# COMPACT_ATOMS: atom_id res chain seq x y z
N GLY A 1 -75.50 -101.11 -10.93
CA GLY A 1 -76.53 -100.05 -10.93
C GLY A 1 -77.09 -99.95 -12.32
N ALA A 2 -78.40 -100.11 -12.48
CA ALA A 2 -79.05 -100.05 -13.79
C ALA A 2 -78.93 -98.62 -14.35
N LEU A 3 -78.30 -98.49 -15.51
CA LEU A 3 -78.23 -97.23 -16.23
C LEU A 3 -79.64 -96.88 -16.72
N ALA A 4 -80.08 -95.63 -16.49
CA ALA A 4 -81.44 -95.18 -16.78
C ALA A 4 -81.84 -95.43 -18.24
N GLU A 5 -83.14 -95.69 -18.48
CA GLU A 5 -83.73 -95.94 -19.80
C GLU A 5 -83.29 -94.85 -20.82
N GLY A 6 -83.00 -95.28 -22.05
CA GLY A 6 -82.38 -94.41 -23.08
C GLY A 6 -80.86 -94.21 -22.97
N PHE A 7 -80.16 -94.97 -22.11
CA PHE A 7 -78.69 -94.88 -21.99
C PHE A 7 -77.96 -95.16 -23.30
N GLN A 8 -78.41 -96.16 -24.06
CA GLN A 8 -77.82 -96.50 -25.38
C GLN A 8 -77.96 -95.34 -26.38
N ASP A 9 -79.08 -94.62 -26.35
CA ASP A 9 -79.32 -93.49 -27.25
C ASP A 9 -78.48 -92.27 -26.84
N ARG A 10 -78.40 -91.95 -25.54
CA ARG A 10 -77.50 -90.90 -25.03
C ARG A 10 -76.03 -91.22 -25.27
N LEU A 11 -75.63 -92.48 -25.16
CA LEU A 11 -74.26 -92.91 -25.45
C LEU A 11 -73.95 -92.79 -26.95
N LYS A 12 -74.89 -93.16 -27.84
CA LYS A 12 -74.75 -92.95 -29.28
C LYS A 12 -74.71 -91.47 -29.65
N GLU A 13 -75.52 -90.65 -29.00
CA GLU A 13 -75.51 -89.20 -29.19
C GLU A 13 -74.16 -88.61 -28.73
N PHE A 14 -73.63 -89.05 -27.59
CA PHE A 14 -72.32 -88.63 -27.11
C PHE A 14 -71.18 -89.09 -28.02
N GLN A 15 -71.21 -90.33 -28.51
CA GLN A 15 -70.23 -90.83 -29.48
C GLN A 15 -70.34 -90.16 -30.85
N SER A 16 -71.55 -89.73 -31.25
CA SER A 16 -71.76 -88.93 -32.45
C SER A 16 -71.21 -87.52 -32.26
N PHE A 17 -71.45 -86.92 -31.10
CA PHE A 17 -70.86 -85.63 -30.72
C PHE A 17 -69.34 -85.71 -30.69
N GLU A 18 -68.74 -86.72 -30.06
CA GLU A 18 -67.27 -86.90 -30.04
C GLU A 18 -66.71 -87.09 -31.44
N ARG A 19 -67.37 -87.87 -32.33
CA ARG A 19 -66.92 -87.99 -33.73
C ARG A 19 -67.08 -86.71 -34.53
N THR A 20 -68.17 -85.96 -34.36
CA THR A 20 -68.37 -84.66 -35.02
C THR A 20 -67.42 -83.61 -34.47
N PHE A 21 -67.12 -83.66 -33.17
CA PHE A 21 -66.15 -82.83 -32.50
C PHE A 21 -64.74 -83.17 -32.97
N GLU A 22 -64.32 -84.43 -32.99
CA GLU A 22 -63.03 -84.89 -33.53
C GLU A 22 -62.88 -84.55 -35.01
N ALA A 23 -63.91 -84.76 -35.85
CA ALA A 23 -63.89 -84.39 -37.26
C ALA A 23 -63.80 -82.86 -37.45
N SER A 24 -64.53 -82.08 -36.65
CA SER A 24 -64.42 -80.62 -36.67
C SER A 24 -63.05 -80.16 -36.17
N VAL A 25 -62.51 -80.78 -35.12
CA VAL A 25 -61.18 -80.53 -34.52
C VAL A 25 -60.04 -80.93 -35.47
N GLN A 26 -60.25 -81.93 -36.32
CA GLN A 26 -59.31 -82.34 -37.39
C GLN A 26 -59.33 -81.35 -38.55
N THR A 27 -60.44 -80.65 -38.75
CA THR A 27 -60.52 -79.50 -39.63
C THR A 27 -59.80 -78.35 -38.92
N LYS A 28 -58.72 -77.84 -39.53
CA LYS A 28 -57.89 -76.74 -38.98
C LYS A 28 -58.72 -75.63 -38.32
N THR A 29 -59.86 -75.32 -38.94
CA THR A 29 -60.86 -74.33 -38.56
C THR A 29 -61.44 -74.47 -37.16
N CYS A 30 -61.75 -75.66 -36.62
CA CYS A 30 -62.37 -75.75 -35.28
C CYS A 30 -61.34 -75.71 -34.15
N LYS A 31 -60.14 -76.28 -34.36
CA LYS A 31 -58.99 -76.07 -33.46
C LYS A 31 -58.59 -74.60 -33.43
N GLU A 32 -58.54 -73.95 -34.59
CA GLU A 32 -58.35 -72.51 -34.71
C GLU A 32 -59.48 -71.78 -33.96
N CYS A 33 -60.75 -72.13 -34.15
CA CYS A 33 -61.88 -71.43 -33.53
C CYS A 33 -61.97 -71.58 -32.00
N ILE A 34 -61.78 -72.79 -31.45
CA ILE A 34 -61.78 -73.03 -29.99
C ILE A 34 -60.54 -72.41 -29.33
N SER A 35 -59.35 -72.54 -29.96
CA SER A 35 -58.13 -71.93 -29.42
C SER A 35 -58.16 -70.40 -29.53
N GLN A 36 -58.67 -69.84 -30.63
CA GLN A 36 -58.78 -68.39 -30.84
C GLN A 36 -59.85 -67.79 -29.93
N SER A 37 -60.98 -68.46 -29.72
CA SER A 37 -62.00 -68.03 -28.74
C SER A 37 -61.48 -68.08 -27.30
N ALA A 38 -60.70 -69.10 -26.94
CA ALA A 38 -60.04 -69.20 -25.64
C ALA A 38 -58.96 -68.12 -25.44
N VAL A 39 -58.14 -67.85 -26.46
CA VAL A 39 -57.14 -66.78 -26.45
C VAL A 39 -57.81 -65.42 -26.32
N LYS A 40 -58.88 -65.17 -27.09
CA LYS A 40 -59.65 -63.93 -27.02
C LYS A 40 -60.23 -63.70 -25.63
N THR A 41 -61.00 -64.65 -25.10
CA THR A 41 -61.63 -64.51 -23.78
C THR A 41 -60.63 -64.38 -22.63
N LYS A 42 -59.42 -64.94 -22.75
CA LYS A 42 -58.38 -64.82 -21.72
C LYS A 42 -57.53 -63.56 -21.83
N PHE A 43 -57.21 -63.09 -23.03
CA PHE A 43 -56.20 -62.04 -23.21
C PHE A 43 -56.75 -60.69 -23.67
N GLU A 44 -57.95 -60.62 -24.27
CA GLU A 44 -58.52 -59.38 -24.83
C GLU A 44 -58.54 -58.23 -23.81
N GLN A 45 -59.04 -58.47 -22.59
CA GLN A 45 -59.09 -57.45 -21.55
C GLN A 45 -57.69 -57.00 -21.10
N HIS A 46 -56.73 -57.94 -21.00
CA HIS A 46 -55.35 -57.61 -20.64
C HIS A 46 -54.67 -56.80 -21.74
N THR A 47 -54.93 -57.11 -23.01
CA THR A 47 -54.42 -56.35 -24.16
C THR A 47 -54.98 -54.92 -24.19
N ILE A 48 -56.29 -54.76 -23.95
CA ILE A 48 -56.93 -53.43 -23.84
C ILE A 48 -56.30 -52.63 -22.68
N THR A 49 -56.16 -53.26 -21.52
CA THR A 49 -55.57 -52.62 -20.33
C THR A 49 -54.11 -52.22 -20.59
N ALA A 50 -53.31 -53.10 -21.19
CA ALA A 50 -51.92 -52.82 -21.53
C ALA A 50 -51.79 -51.66 -22.54
N LYS A 51 -52.71 -51.56 -23.50
CA LYS A 51 -52.78 -50.43 -24.44
C LYS A 51 -53.06 -49.12 -23.72
N GLN A 52 -54.05 -49.09 -22.82
CA GLN A 52 -54.39 -47.90 -22.01
C GLN A 52 -53.22 -47.45 -21.13
N ILE A 53 -52.52 -48.40 -20.48
CA ILE A 53 -51.31 -48.11 -19.68
C ILE A 53 -50.24 -47.48 -20.58
N THR A 54 -50.02 -48.04 -21.76
CA THR A 54 -48.99 -47.56 -22.70
C THR A 54 -49.31 -46.16 -23.23
N GLU A 55 -50.57 -45.90 -23.57
CA GLU A 55 -51.06 -44.56 -23.94
C GLU A 55 -50.86 -43.56 -22.80
N THR A 56 -51.18 -43.95 -21.56
CA THR A 56 -50.98 -43.11 -20.37
C THR A 56 -49.50 -42.78 -20.16
N VAL A 57 -48.61 -43.77 -20.27
CA VAL A 57 -47.16 -43.56 -20.15
C VAL A 57 -46.66 -42.61 -21.24
N LYS A 58 -47.09 -42.77 -22.49
CA LYS A 58 -46.73 -41.84 -23.59
C LYS A 58 -47.16 -40.41 -23.27
N ALA A 59 -48.41 -40.22 -22.83
CA ALA A 59 -48.93 -38.90 -22.46
C ALA A 59 -48.14 -38.25 -21.32
N ILE A 60 -47.79 -39.01 -20.27
CA ILE A 60 -46.95 -38.51 -19.17
C ILE A 60 -45.56 -38.13 -19.68
N MET A 61 -44.94 -38.98 -20.52
CA MET A 61 -43.62 -38.68 -21.08
C MET A 61 -43.65 -37.42 -21.96
N ASP A 62 -44.66 -37.27 -22.81
CA ASP A 62 -44.84 -36.07 -23.64
C ASP A 62 -44.99 -34.81 -22.77
N SER A 63 -45.83 -34.87 -21.72
CA SER A 63 -45.98 -33.77 -20.76
C SER A 63 -44.65 -33.42 -20.08
N ILE A 64 -43.89 -34.41 -19.60
CA ILE A 64 -42.56 -34.19 -19.00
C ILE A 64 -41.61 -33.56 -20.03
N ASN A 65 -41.60 -34.05 -21.27
CA ASN A 65 -40.71 -33.55 -22.32
C ASN A 65 -41.02 -32.10 -22.69
N ILE A 66 -42.30 -31.71 -22.74
CA ILE A 66 -42.75 -30.33 -22.97
C ILE A 66 -42.35 -29.44 -21.79
N ALA A 67 -42.76 -29.80 -20.56
CA ALA A 67 -42.48 -28.99 -19.38
C ALA A 67 -40.97 -28.80 -19.12
N SER A 68 -40.17 -29.84 -19.35
CA SER A 68 -38.70 -29.73 -19.27
C SER A 68 -38.10 -28.93 -20.41
N ALA A 69 -38.70 -28.91 -21.61
CA ALA A 69 -38.27 -28.05 -22.71
C ALA A 69 -38.48 -26.57 -22.37
N GLU A 70 -39.68 -26.23 -21.91
CA GLU A 70 -40.05 -24.86 -21.52
C GLU A 70 -39.15 -24.36 -20.40
N LYS A 71 -38.99 -25.15 -19.33
CA LYS A 71 -38.11 -24.79 -18.22
C LYS A 71 -36.66 -24.63 -18.66
N ARG A 72 -36.19 -25.46 -19.62
CA ARG A 72 -34.83 -25.35 -20.15
C ARG A 72 -34.62 -24.06 -20.93
N VAL A 73 -35.61 -23.63 -21.71
CA VAL A 73 -35.55 -22.35 -22.44
C VAL A 73 -35.45 -21.19 -21.45
N LEU A 74 -36.30 -21.16 -20.42
CA LEU A 74 -36.24 -20.13 -19.38
C LEU A 74 -34.87 -20.11 -18.67
N CYS A 75 -34.34 -21.26 -18.27
CA CYS A 75 -33.01 -21.33 -17.66
C CYS A 75 -31.88 -20.89 -18.60
N LEU A 76 -32.02 -21.09 -19.91
CA LEU A 76 -31.05 -20.64 -20.91
C LEU A 76 -31.07 -19.11 -21.03
N GLU A 77 -32.25 -18.51 -21.13
CA GLU A 77 -32.46 -17.06 -21.18
C GLU A 77 -31.92 -16.39 -19.90
N ASP A 78 -32.26 -16.92 -18.73
CA ASP A 78 -31.74 -16.41 -17.45
C ASP A 78 -30.21 -16.51 -17.37
N ARG A 79 -29.62 -17.62 -17.85
CA ARG A 79 -28.17 -17.80 -17.83
C ARG A 79 -27.48 -16.79 -18.74
N GLU A 80 -28.01 -16.56 -19.93
CA GLU A 80 -27.47 -15.57 -20.88
C GLU A 80 -27.55 -14.15 -20.29
N TYR A 81 -28.69 -13.80 -19.68
CA TYR A 81 -28.83 -12.54 -18.94
C TYR A 81 -27.79 -12.36 -17.82
N GLN A 82 -27.56 -13.40 -17.00
CA GLN A 82 -26.53 -13.33 -15.95
C GLN A 82 -25.11 -13.23 -16.53
N MET A 83 -24.83 -13.90 -17.65
CA MET A 83 -23.54 -13.81 -18.34
C MET A 83 -23.27 -12.40 -18.87
N ASP A 84 -24.24 -11.79 -19.56
CA ASP A 84 -24.14 -10.42 -20.07
C ASP A 84 -23.94 -9.43 -18.93
N ARG A 85 -24.67 -9.61 -17.83
CA ARG A 85 -24.52 -8.78 -16.62
C ARG A 85 -23.13 -8.93 -15.99
N LEU A 86 -22.59 -10.14 -15.92
CA LEU A 86 -21.25 -10.40 -15.40
C LEU A 86 -20.17 -9.75 -16.29
N GLU A 87 -20.31 -9.86 -17.61
CA GLU A 87 -19.40 -9.22 -18.56
C GLU A 87 -19.45 -7.69 -18.44
N PHE A 88 -20.65 -7.12 -18.33
CA PHE A 88 -20.84 -5.69 -18.09
C PHE A 88 -20.15 -5.23 -16.80
N VAL A 89 -20.39 -5.92 -15.68
CA VAL A 89 -19.79 -5.56 -14.38
C VAL A 89 -18.26 -5.65 -14.43
N ARG A 90 -17.70 -6.69 -15.06
CA ARG A 90 -16.24 -6.82 -15.23
C ARG A 90 -15.66 -5.73 -16.12
N GLY A 91 -16.32 -5.43 -17.24
CA GLY A 91 -15.90 -4.36 -18.15
C GLY A 91 -15.88 -2.99 -17.48
N GLN A 92 -16.97 -2.66 -16.79
CA GLN A 92 -17.08 -1.40 -16.04
C GLN A 92 -16.09 -1.30 -14.88
N LEU A 93 -15.87 -2.39 -14.14
CA LEU A 93 -14.88 -2.42 -13.05
C LEU A 93 -13.47 -2.14 -13.58
N ASN A 94 -13.08 -2.70 -14.72
CA ASN A 94 -11.77 -2.46 -15.32
C ASN A 94 -11.59 -1.00 -15.74
N LEU A 95 -12.59 -0.41 -16.40
CA LEU A 95 -12.55 1.00 -16.81
C LEU A 95 -12.45 1.92 -15.59
N LEU A 96 -13.29 1.68 -14.59
CA LEU A 96 -13.35 2.49 -13.38
C LEU A 96 -12.10 2.32 -12.51
N THR A 97 -11.48 1.14 -12.53
CA THR A 97 -10.20 0.90 -11.86
C THR A 97 -9.10 1.82 -12.40
N GLU A 98 -9.01 1.96 -13.72
CA GLU A 98 -8.01 2.84 -14.34
C GLU A 98 -8.31 4.32 -14.09
N ASP A 99 -9.59 4.70 -14.10
CA ASP A 99 -10.00 6.07 -13.78
C ASP A 99 -9.68 6.44 -12.32
N ILE A 100 -10.03 5.57 -11.37
CA ILE A 100 -9.75 5.76 -9.95
C ILE A 100 -8.24 5.81 -9.69
N LYS A 101 -7.43 4.97 -10.35
CA LYS A 101 -5.96 5.04 -10.22
C LYS A 101 -5.41 6.39 -10.67
N LYS A 102 -5.89 6.92 -11.81
CA LYS A 102 -5.49 8.26 -12.29
C LYS A 102 -5.90 9.33 -11.29
N LYS A 103 -7.09 9.20 -10.71
CA LYS A 103 -7.59 10.15 -9.72
C LYS A 103 -6.80 10.13 -8.42
N ILE A 104 -6.49 8.95 -7.89
CA ILE A 104 -5.61 8.80 -6.72
C ILE A 104 -4.29 9.51 -7.00
N LYS A 105 -3.67 9.25 -8.16
CA LYS A 105 -2.42 9.92 -8.56
C LYS A 105 -2.57 11.45 -8.61
N ALA A 106 -3.64 11.98 -9.19
CA ALA A 106 -3.86 13.42 -9.27
C ALA A 106 -4.00 14.07 -7.87
N VAL A 107 -4.75 13.44 -6.96
CA VAL A 107 -4.91 13.92 -5.58
C VAL A 107 -3.59 13.85 -4.81
N THR A 108 -2.85 12.76 -4.97
CA THR A 108 -1.51 12.55 -4.39
C THR A 108 -0.52 13.64 -4.85
N GLU A 109 -0.48 13.97 -6.15
CA GLU A 109 0.33 15.07 -6.70
C GLU A 109 -0.11 16.47 -6.19
N GLU A 110 -1.42 16.69 -6.06
CA GLU A 110 -1.97 17.92 -5.49
C GLU A 110 -1.56 18.10 -4.02
N VAL A 111 -1.61 17.03 -3.23
CA VAL A 111 -1.20 17.01 -1.81
C VAL A 111 0.29 17.28 -1.68
N GLU A 112 1.12 16.62 -2.48
CA GLU A 112 2.57 16.83 -2.49
C GLU A 112 2.91 18.31 -2.76
N THR A 113 2.29 18.89 -3.80
CA THR A 113 2.49 20.30 -4.15
C THR A 113 2.03 21.24 -3.04
N LYS A 114 0.86 20.98 -2.44
CA LYS A 114 0.32 21.79 -1.34
C LYS A 114 1.20 21.73 -0.09
N VAL A 115 1.64 20.55 0.32
CA VAL A 115 2.51 20.36 1.48
C VAL A 115 3.87 20.99 1.23
N SER A 116 4.43 20.82 0.04
CA SER A 116 5.71 21.43 -0.36
C SER A 116 5.65 22.96 -0.29
N ASN A 117 4.61 23.57 -0.87
CA ASN A 117 4.42 25.03 -0.82
C ASN A 117 4.20 25.53 0.62
N ALA A 118 3.36 24.85 1.40
CA ALA A 118 3.13 25.23 2.79
C ALA A 118 4.41 25.13 3.62
N MET A 119 5.21 24.09 3.41
CA MET A 119 6.49 23.89 4.10
C MET A 119 7.52 24.94 3.71
N ALA A 120 7.63 25.30 2.43
CA ALA A 120 8.50 26.39 1.99
C ALA A 120 8.14 27.73 2.66
N GLU A 121 6.84 28.02 2.78
CA GLU A 121 6.37 29.23 3.46
C GLU A 121 6.60 29.19 4.99
N GLU A 122 6.42 28.03 5.64
CA GLU A 122 6.75 27.89 7.06
C GLU A 122 8.26 28.01 7.31
N ILE A 123 9.10 27.51 6.41
CA ILE A 123 10.57 27.65 6.49
C ILE A 123 10.97 29.13 6.48
N CYS A 124 10.35 29.96 5.63
CA CYS A 124 10.59 31.41 5.67
C CYS A 124 10.18 32.07 7.01
N ARG A 125 9.28 31.44 7.77
CA ARG A 125 8.80 31.90 9.08
C ARG A 125 9.44 31.20 10.27
N VAL A 126 10.39 30.28 10.06
CA VAL A 126 11.13 29.59 11.13
C VAL A 126 11.84 30.58 12.05
N SER A 127 12.26 31.74 11.53
CA SER A 127 12.79 32.85 12.34
C SER A 127 11.85 33.32 13.44
N VAL A 128 10.55 33.45 13.13
CA VAL A 128 9.52 33.87 14.09
C VAL A 128 9.32 32.81 15.17
N LEU A 129 9.27 31.53 14.77
CA LEU A 129 9.09 30.41 15.69
C LEU A 129 10.27 30.26 16.67
N ILE A 130 11.50 30.53 16.20
CA ILE A 130 12.71 30.50 17.03
C ILE A 130 12.78 31.73 17.96
N ASP A 131 12.26 32.88 17.53
CA ASP A 131 12.22 34.10 18.34
C ASP A 131 11.17 34.01 19.47
N GLU A 132 10.04 33.34 19.23
CA GLU A 132 8.98 33.05 20.21
C GLU A 132 9.43 32.07 21.31
N PHE A 133 10.50 31.30 21.07
CA PHE A 133 11.05 30.38 22.07
C PHE A 133 11.73 31.13 23.23
N HIS A 134 11.29 30.85 24.45
CA HIS A 134 11.83 31.43 25.69
C HIS A 134 12.24 30.31 26.66
N SER A 135 13.55 30.16 26.88
CA SER A 135 14.14 29.24 27.87
C SER A 135 15.44 29.83 28.44
N ASP A 136 15.91 29.32 29.57
CA ASP A 136 17.08 29.85 30.28
C ASP A 136 18.38 29.56 29.50
N PHE A 137 18.96 30.59 28.89
CA PHE A 137 20.19 30.44 28.12
C PHE A 137 21.44 30.54 29.00
N HIS A 138 22.21 29.44 29.08
CA HIS A 138 23.50 29.40 29.75
C HIS A 138 24.61 28.81 28.85
N PRO A 139 25.82 29.42 28.81
CA PRO A 139 26.92 28.97 27.96
C PRO A 139 27.61 27.66 28.42
N SER A 140 27.07 26.98 29.43
CA SER A 140 27.60 25.68 29.88
C SER A 140 27.22 24.56 28.90
N PRO A 141 28.14 23.65 28.53
CA PRO A 141 27.90 22.62 27.50
C PRO A 141 26.68 21.73 27.74
N HIS A 142 26.40 21.36 29.00
CA HIS A 142 25.27 20.51 29.34
C HIS A 142 23.92 21.23 29.17
N VAL A 143 23.81 22.47 29.63
CA VAL A 143 22.58 23.29 29.50
C VAL A 143 22.34 23.67 28.04
N LEU A 144 23.40 23.92 27.28
CA LEU A 144 23.30 24.25 25.85
C LEU A 144 22.76 23.06 25.03
N LYS A 145 23.16 21.83 25.37
CA LYS A 145 22.59 20.62 24.77
C LYS A 145 21.10 20.47 25.07
N CYS A 146 20.68 20.70 26.32
CA CYS A 146 19.27 20.68 26.72
C CYS A 146 18.47 21.76 25.97
N TYR A 147 18.99 22.99 25.92
CA TYR A 147 18.40 24.11 25.19
C TYR A 147 18.23 23.80 23.70
N LYS A 148 19.22 23.17 23.05
CA LYS A 148 19.14 22.73 21.65
C LYS A 148 18.03 21.71 21.44
N THR A 149 17.91 20.71 22.32
CA THR A 149 16.86 19.68 22.21
C THR A 149 15.47 20.28 22.42
N GLU A 150 15.29 21.17 23.40
CA GLU A 150 14.01 21.86 23.62
C GLU A 150 13.64 22.79 22.47
N LEU A 151 14.61 23.55 21.93
CA LEU A 151 14.38 24.42 20.78
C LEU A 151 13.99 23.60 19.53
N LEU A 152 14.66 22.48 19.28
CA LEU A 152 14.32 21.60 18.16
C LEU A 152 12.92 21.00 18.31
N ALA A 153 12.55 20.56 19.51
CA ALA A 153 11.20 20.06 19.78
C ALA A 153 10.15 21.15 19.59
N HIS A 154 10.43 22.38 20.03
CA HIS A 154 9.54 23.53 19.83
C HIS A 154 9.35 23.86 18.35
N VAL A 155 10.44 23.85 17.57
CA VAL A 155 10.38 24.10 16.12
C VAL A 155 9.59 23.00 15.41
N GLU A 156 9.84 21.73 15.75
CA GLU A 156 9.14 20.59 15.18
C GLU A 156 7.63 20.61 15.49
N GLU A 157 7.26 20.84 16.76
CA GLU A 157 5.87 20.93 17.17
C GLU A 157 5.17 22.15 16.55
N GLY A 158 5.84 23.30 16.50
CA GLY A 158 5.29 24.53 15.92
C GLY A 158 5.07 24.41 14.40
N MET A 159 6.07 23.89 13.68
CA MET A 159 5.94 23.64 12.25
C MET A 159 4.88 22.58 11.94
N GLY A 160 4.85 21.48 12.68
CA GLY A 160 3.85 20.44 12.53
C GLY A 160 2.42 20.96 12.74
N LYS A 161 2.20 21.79 13.78
CA LYS A 161 0.91 22.44 14.04
C LYS A 161 0.51 23.41 12.92
N ASN A 162 1.43 24.25 12.47
CA ASN A 162 1.15 25.20 11.38
C ASN A 162 0.82 24.48 10.07
N LEU A 163 1.58 23.44 9.72
CA LEU A 163 1.32 22.61 8.55
C LEU A 163 -0.04 21.90 8.66
N SER A 164 -0.35 21.32 9.82
CA SER A 164 -1.65 20.70 10.05
C SER A 164 -2.80 21.71 9.89
N PHE A 165 -2.69 22.90 10.50
CA PHE A 165 -3.72 23.93 10.36
C PHE A 165 -3.95 24.37 8.91
N ARG A 166 -2.88 24.51 8.11
CA ARG A 166 -2.98 24.99 6.72
C ARG A 166 -3.37 23.91 5.72
N CYS A 167 -2.87 22.69 5.91
CA CYS A 167 -3.00 21.63 4.91
C CYS A 167 -4.06 20.59 5.30
N SER A 168 -4.20 20.22 6.58
CA SER A 168 -5.04 19.08 7.00
C SER A 168 -6.50 19.25 6.57
N SER A 169 -7.08 20.44 6.71
CA SER A 169 -8.46 20.69 6.26
C SER A 169 -8.63 20.51 4.74
N ALA A 170 -7.73 21.10 3.94
CA ALA A 170 -7.81 21.02 2.49
C ALA A 170 -7.56 19.60 1.97
N VAL A 171 -6.58 18.89 2.56
CA VAL A 171 -6.26 17.50 2.22
C VAL A 171 -7.44 16.60 2.60
N ASN A 172 -7.99 16.73 3.80
CA ASN A 172 -9.14 15.92 4.23
C ASN A 172 -10.38 16.17 3.35
N VAL A 173 -10.65 17.40 2.91
CA VAL A 173 -11.75 17.67 1.95
C VAL A 173 -11.49 17.00 0.60
N SER A 174 -10.26 17.07 0.07
CA SER A 174 -9.91 16.44 -1.21
C SER A 174 -10.00 14.90 -1.15
N VAL A 175 -9.50 14.30 -0.06
CA VAL A 175 -9.60 12.85 0.18
C VAL A 175 -11.05 12.42 0.34
N GLN A 176 -11.85 13.11 1.16
CA GLN A 176 -13.26 12.77 1.36
C GLN A 176 -14.09 12.93 0.09
N ALA A 177 -13.90 14.01 -0.67
CA ALA A 177 -14.58 14.21 -1.94
C ALA A 177 -14.24 13.08 -2.93
N SER A 178 -12.96 12.70 -3.01
CA SER A 178 -12.51 11.63 -3.88
C SER A 178 -13.04 10.26 -3.45
N GLN A 179 -13.05 9.96 -2.14
CA GLN A 179 -13.65 8.74 -1.61
C GLN A 179 -15.15 8.65 -1.91
N LYS A 180 -15.87 9.76 -1.75
CA LYS A 180 -17.30 9.81 -2.06
C LYS A 180 -17.56 9.53 -3.54
N GLU A 181 -16.79 10.15 -4.43
CA GLU A 181 -16.96 9.93 -5.87
C GLU A 181 -16.56 8.49 -6.28
N MET A 182 -15.55 7.90 -5.65
CA MET A 182 -15.20 6.48 -5.84
C MET A 182 -16.37 5.56 -5.48
N ILE A 183 -17.06 5.86 -4.37
CA ILE A 183 -18.26 5.12 -3.93
C ILE A 183 -19.41 5.33 -4.92
N GLU A 184 -19.72 6.57 -5.28
CA GLU A 184 -20.80 6.91 -6.22
C GLU A 184 -20.60 6.28 -7.60
N SER A 185 -19.34 6.17 -8.05
CA SER A 185 -18.99 5.56 -9.35
C SER A 185 -19.11 4.03 -9.33
N LEU A 186 -18.82 3.37 -8.20
CA LEU A 186 -18.91 1.91 -8.05
C LEU A 186 -20.31 1.43 -7.65
N GLN A 187 -21.14 2.31 -7.07
CA GLN A 187 -22.50 2.01 -6.62
C GLN A 187 -23.38 1.33 -7.68
N PRO A 188 -23.39 1.75 -8.97
CA PRO A 188 -24.25 1.14 -9.99
C PRO A 188 -23.87 -0.30 -10.34
N LEU A 189 -22.63 -0.73 -10.06
CA LEU A 189 -22.15 -2.08 -10.34
C LEU A 189 -22.59 -3.10 -9.28
N LEU A 190 -23.03 -2.62 -8.13
CA LEU A 190 -23.42 -3.45 -6.99
C LEU A 190 -24.92 -3.76 -7.02
N PRO A 191 -25.35 -4.90 -6.43
CA PRO A 191 -26.76 -5.22 -6.27
C PRO A 191 -27.46 -4.19 -5.38
N SER A 192 -28.75 -3.96 -5.62
CA SER A 192 -29.57 -2.97 -4.88
C SER A 192 -29.53 -3.15 -3.36
N VAL A 193 -29.40 -4.39 -2.88
CA VAL A 193 -29.28 -4.73 -1.45
C VAL A 193 -28.01 -4.14 -0.83
N VAL A 194 -26.88 -4.20 -1.55
CA VAL A 194 -25.57 -3.73 -1.07
C VAL A 194 -25.45 -2.21 -1.20
N GLN A 195 -26.14 -1.60 -2.16
CA GLN A 195 -26.12 -0.14 -2.36
C GLN A 195 -26.60 0.64 -1.12
N SER A 196 -27.62 0.12 -0.41
CA SER A 196 -28.12 0.75 0.83
C SER A 196 -27.19 0.59 2.03
N GLU A 197 -26.36 -0.46 2.06
CA GLU A 197 -25.47 -0.78 3.19
C GLU A 197 -24.02 -0.30 2.98
N LEU A 198 -23.69 0.15 1.78
CA LEU A 198 -22.34 0.54 1.34
C LEU A 198 -21.70 1.59 2.26
N HIS A 199 -22.48 2.59 2.69
CA HIS A 199 -22.03 3.65 3.61
C HIS A 199 -21.71 3.13 5.03
N MET A 200 -22.33 2.02 5.44
CA MET A 200 -22.05 1.36 6.72
C MET A 200 -20.84 0.43 6.63
N LEU A 201 -20.65 -0.21 5.48
CA LEU A 201 -19.55 -1.15 5.21
C LEU A 201 -18.21 -0.44 4.98
N ILE A 202 -18.23 0.79 4.48
CA ILE A 202 -17.02 1.58 4.20
C ILE A 202 -17.12 2.93 4.91
N PRO A 203 -16.77 2.99 6.22
CA PRO A 203 -16.73 4.25 6.93
C PRO A 203 -15.63 5.14 6.36
N CYS A 204 -16.01 6.24 5.69
CA CYS A 204 -15.09 7.33 5.37
C CYS A 204 -14.71 8.04 6.68
N ARG A 205 -13.64 7.56 7.32
CA ARG A 205 -13.10 8.19 8.53
C ARG A 205 -12.47 9.54 8.18
N LYS A 206 -12.40 10.42 9.18
CA LYS A 206 -11.57 11.63 9.06
C LYS A 206 -10.13 11.18 8.85
N PHE A 207 -9.53 11.61 7.75
CA PHE A 207 -8.15 11.35 7.46
C PHE A 207 -7.31 12.37 8.22
N ASP A 208 -6.42 11.89 9.09
CA ASP A 208 -5.51 12.74 9.85
C ASP A 208 -4.10 12.57 9.30
N LEU A 209 -3.54 13.65 8.75
CA LEU A 209 -2.24 13.62 8.10
C LEU A 209 -1.15 13.82 9.15
N SER A 210 -0.22 12.86 9.24
CA SER A 210 0.93 12.97 10.12
C SER A 210 2.12 13.64 9.42
N TYR A 211 2.66 14.69 10.04
CA TYR A 211 3.83 15.43 9.57
C TYR A 211 5.04 15.00 10.40
N ASP A 212 5.78 14.01 9.91
CA ASP A 212 7.03 13.59 10.55
C ASP A 212 8.20 14.38 9.95
N LEU A 213 8.76 15.31 10.74
CA LEU A 213 9.83 16.22 10.33
C LEU A 213 11.20 15.76 10.85
N ASN A 214 11.25 14.97 11.93
CA ASN A 214 12.47 14.44 12.51
C ASN A 214 13.58 15.50 12.67
N CYS A 215 13.22 16.68 13.21
CA CYS A 215 14.15 17.81 13.30
C CYS A 215 15.34 17.49 14.22
N ALA A 216 15.14 16.63 15.22
CA ALA A 216 16.16 16.20 16.18
C ALA A 216 17.34 15.47 15.52
N THR A 217 17.08 14.59 14.55
CA THR A 217 18.11 13.88 13.78
C THR A 217 18.70 14.76 12.69
N LEU A 218 17.89 15.64 12.09
CA LEU A 218 18.34 16.52 11.01
C LEU A 218 19.32 17.61 11.48
N CYS A 219 19.20 18.06 12.74
CA CYS A 219 20.02 19.11 13.32
C CYS A 219 21.07 18.60 14.33
N SER A 220 21.37 17.30 14.34
CA SER A 220 22.37 16.71 15.25
C SER A 220 23.76 17.34 15.07
N ASP A 221 24.13 17.69 13.84
CA ASP A 221 25.48 18.08 13.45
C ASP A 221 25.77 19.58 13.62
N PHE A 222 24.80 20.35 14.11
CA PHE A 222 24.99 21.78 14.35
C PHE A 222 26.10 22.03 15.39
N GLN A 223 27.17 22.70 14.96
CA GLN A 223 28.27 23.18 15.80
C GLN A 223 28.13 24.68 16.04
N GLU A 224 28.16 25.06 17.30
CA GLU A 224 27.87 26.42 17.75
C GLU A 224 29.14 27.27 17.80
N ASN A 225 29.12 28.46 17.19
CA ASN A 225 30.18 29.45 17.38
C ASN A 225 29.66 30.61 18.22
N ILE A 226 29.70 30.41 19.55
CA ILE A 226 29.32 31.41 20.57
C ILE A 226 30.58 32.08 21.16
N GLU A 227 31.77 31.75 20.64
CA GLU A 227 33.02 32.37 21.07
C GLU A 227 33.02 33.86 20.74
N PHE A 228 33.48 34.65 21.70
CA PHE A 228 33.61 36.08 21.51
C PHE A 228 34.69 36.36 20.46
N GLN A 229 34.29 36.83 19.29
CA GLN A 229 35.20 37.32 18.25
C GLN A 229 35.08 38.84 18.18
N PHE A 230 36.16 39.54 18.47
CA PHE A 230 36.19 41.00 18.39
C PHE A 230 36.04 41.44 16.92
N SER A 231 35.05 42.28 16.64
CA SER A 231 34.71 42.78 15.30
C SER A 231 35.88 43.48 14.58
N LEU A 232 36.83 44.02 15.35
CA LEU A 232 38.07 44.66 14.87
C LEU A 232 39.32 43.85 15.21
N GLY A 233 39.19 42.54 15.42
CA GLY A 233 40.34 41.65 15.63
C GLY A 233 41.37 41.81 14.52
N TRP A 234 42.65 41.64 14.84
CA TRP A 234 43.75 41.82 13.87
C TRP A 234 43.52 41.01 12.57
N THR A 235 42.90 39.84 12.66
CA THR A 235 42.50 39.00 11.52
C THR A 235 41.45 39.66 10.62
N ALA A 236 40.41 40.28 11.21
CA ALA A 236 39.35 40.99 10.49
C ALA A 236 39.85 42.30 9.87
N LEU A 237 40.75 43.00 10.58
CA LEU A 237 41.35 44.26 10.14
C LEU A 237 42.32 44.03 8.96
N VAL A 238 43.13 42.96 9.02
CA VAL A 238 44.00 42.52 7.92
C VAL A 238 43.18 42.01 6.73
N ASN A 239 42.10 41.25 6.95
CA ASN A 239 41.20 40.81 5.87
C ASN A 239 40.54 42.00 5.13
N ARG A 240 40.15 43.05 5.86
CA ARG A 240 39.46 44.22 5.30
C ARG A 240 40.40 45.22 4.60
N PHE A 241 41.65 45.35 5.05
CA PHE A 241 42.63 46.27 4.44
C PHE A 241 43.54 45.61 3.38
N LEU A 242 43.83 44.31 3.46
CA LEU A 242 44.74 43.61 2.53
C LEU A 242 44.01 42.66 1.55
N GLY A 243 42.70 42.44 1.72
CA GLY A 243 41.91 41.50 0.94
C GLY A 243 42.13 40.02 1.34
N PRO A 244 41.16 39.13 1.07
CA PRO A 244 41.11 37.77 1.62
C PRO A 244 42.29 36.88 1.19
N VAL A 245 42.91 37.15 0.03
CA VAL A 245 44.01 36.33 -0.52
C VAL A 245 45.35 36.67 0.12
N ASN A 246 45.63 37.96 0.40
CA ASN A 246 46.89 38.39 1.01
C ASN A 246 46.86 38.27 2.53
N ALA A 247 45.67 38.35 3.14
CA ALA A 247 45.49 38.16 4.57
C ALA A 247 45.78 36.72 5.04
N LYS A 248 45.42 35.70 4.27
CA LYS A 248 45.82 34.30 4.56
C LYS A 248 47.35 34.12 4.53
N ARG A 249 48.06 34.75 3.59
CA ARG A 249 49.53 34.72 3.55
C ARG A 249 50.17 35.49 4.70
N ALA A 250 49.62 36.65 5.07
CA ALA A 250 50.11 37.45 6.19
C ALA A 250 49.87 36.75 7.54
N LEU A 251 48.71 36.09 7.73
CA LEU A 251 48.40 35.33 8.93
C LEU A 251 49.26 34.06 9.05
N MET A 252 49.53 33.34 7.95
CA MET A 252 50.47 32.21 7.99
C MET A 252 51.91 32.62 8.32
N LEU A 253 52.36 33.80 7.88
CA LEU A 253 53.69 34.33 8.23
C LEU A 253 53.82 34.74 9.70
N VAL A 254 52.73 35.18 10.33
CA VAL A 254 52.70 35.50 11.77
C VAL A 254 52.62 34.22 12.61
N ASP A 255 51.84 33.22 12.17
CA ASP A 255 51.68 31.95 12.87
C ASP A 255 52.96 31.10 12.86
N GLN A 256 53.74 31.13 11.77
CA GLN A 256 55.08 30.52 11.72
C GLN A 256 56.09 31.16 12.69
N ASN A 257 55.91 32.43 13.07
CA ASN A 257 56.81 33.12 14.00
C ASN A 257 56.50 32.84 15.49
N PHE A 258 55.38 32.18 15.80
CA PHE A 258 54.96 31.89 17.19
C PHE A 258 54.96 30.40 17.56
N GLN A 259 55.43 29.50 16.69
CA GLN A 259 55.60 28.08 17.05
C GLN A 259 56.83 27.85 17.93
N ILE A 260 56.60 27.80 19.24
CA ILE A 260 57.50 27.18 20.23
C ILE A 260 57.42 25.66 20.04
N PRO A 261 58.54 24.91 19.92
CA PRO A 261 58.50 23.44 19.87
C PRO A 261 58.08 22.90 21.24
N ARG A 262 56.95 22.21 21.33
CA ARG A 262 56.51 21.53 22.55
C ARG A 262 56.89 20.04 22.46
N PRO A 263 57.66 19.50 23.41
CA PRO A 263 58.10 18.09 23.38
C PRO A 263 56.95 17.14 23.71
N LEU A 264 56.89 16.01 23.00
CA LEU A 264 56.01 14.87 23.27
C LEU A 264 56.48 14.07 24.49
N ALA A 265 55.57 13.79 25.43
CA ALA A 265 55.64 12.67 26.38
C ALA A 265 54.20 12.36 26.88
N THR A 266 53.52 11.35 26.33
CA THR A 266 53.35 9.93 26.77
C THR A 266 52.26 9.66 27.83
N THR A 267 51.51 8.57 27.61
CA THR A 267 50.78 7.76 28.62
C THR A 267 50.79 6.29 28.15
N PRO A 268 50.55 5.27 28.99
CA PRO A 268 51.50 4.18 29.25
C PRO A 268 50.96 2.78 28.90
N LEU A 269 51.81 1.76 29.15
CA LEU A 269 51.52 0.36 29.53
C LEU A 269 51.99 -0.72 28.53
N ALA A 270 53.16 -1.31 28.81
CA ALA A 270 53.42 -2.76 28.86
C ALA A 270 54.91 -3.04 29.21
N GLN A 271 55.14 -3.86 30.23
CA GLN A 271 56.42 -4.40 30.73
C GLN A 271 56.96 -5.54 29.83
N PRO A 272 58.10 -6.24 30.09
CA PRO A 272 59.32 -5.94 30.89
C PRO A 272 60.66 -6.22 30.14
N ALA A 273 61.74 -5.52 30.55
CA ALA A 273 63.17 -5.90 30.78
C ALA A 273 63.94 -6.91 29.84
N PRO A 274 65.30 -7.00 29.87
CA PRO A 274 66.29 -6.26 30.66
C PRO A 274 67.46 -5.64 29.85
N SER A 275 68.05 -4.61 30.47
CA SER A 275 69.34 -3.99 30.15
C SER A 275 70.52 -4.72 30.81
N VAL A 276 71.68 -4.65 30.16
CA VAL A 276 73.05 -4.85 30.69
C VAL A 276 73.88 -3.66 30.16
N PRO A 277 74.99 -3.24 30.81
CA PRO A 277 75.09 -2.39 31.99
C PRO A 277 75.68 -0.98 31.69
N GLN A 278 75.66 -0.12 32.72
CA GLN A 278 76.45 1.10 33.00
C GLN A 278 77.95 1.03 32.55
N PRO A 279 78.79 2.11 32.63
CA PRO A 279 78.60 3.43 33.26
C PRO A 279 79.26 4.65 32.55
N GLN A 280 79.07 5.84 33.14
CA GLN A 280 79.96 7.02 33.23
C GLN A 280 79.22 8.32 32.87
N ASP A 281 78.87 9.17 33.84
CA ASP A 281 79.69 10.11 34.62
C ASP A 281 79.71 11.52 33.98
N LYS A 282 79.33 12.48 34.83
CA LYS A 282 79.74 13.90 34.85
C LYS A 282 79.05 14.88 33.89
N VAL A 283 78.08 15.59 34.47
CA VAL A 283 78.15 17.04 34.78
C VAL A 283 79.07 17.85 33.86
N ALA A 284 78.47 18.50 32.87
CA ALA A 284 78.74 19.88 32.43
C ALA A 284 78.02 20.15 31.10
N SER A 285 76.79 20.67 31.09
CA SER A 285 76.22 21.27 29.86
C SER A 285 75.09 22.28 30.09
N GLN A 286 75.04 22.92 31.27
CA GLN A 286 74.11 24.04 31.48
C GLN A 286 74.63 25.34 30.83
N GLU A 287 75.94 25.47 30.63
CA GLU A 287 76.54 26.64 29.94
C GLU A 287 76.53 26.48 28.40
N GLU A 288 76.52 25.26 27.86
CA GLU A 288 76.42 25.01 26.41
C GLU A 288 74.99 25.21 25.87
N LEU A 289 73.95 25.00 26.69
CA LEU A 289 72.55 25.19 26.30
C LEU A 289 72.14 26.68 26.31
N MET A 290 72.75 27.50 27.16
CA MET A 290 72.57 28.95 27.11
C MET A 290 73.27 29.58 25.90
N LEU A 291 74.42 29.03 25.50
CA LEU A 291 75.13 29.49 24.30
C LEU A 291 74.38 29.09 23.01
N SER A 292 73.67 27.96 22.96
CA SER A 292 72.83 27.57 21.81
C SER A 292 71.52 28.37 21.71
N LEU A 293 70.93 28.78 22.84
CA LEU A 293 69.80 29.73 22.88
C LEU A 293 70.23 31.15 22.46
N ALA A 294 71.42 31.60 22.87
CA ALA A 294 71.96 32.90 22.48
C ALA A 294 72.38 32.94 20.99
N THR A 295 72.94 31.86 20.44
CA THR A 295 73.26 31.77 19.00
C THR A 295 72.02 31.52 18.12
N GLY A 296 70.98 30.86 18.64
CA GLY A 296 69.68 30.75 17.99
C GLY A 296 68.96 32.10 17.84
N LEU A 297 69.12 33.01 18.80
CA LEU A 297 68.60 34.38 18.71
C LEU A 297 69.55 35.33 17.94
N ALA A 298 70.85 35.06 17.88
CA ALA A 298 71.80 35.87 17.09
C ALA A 298 71.79 35.57 15.58
N SER A 299 71.33 34.38 15.16
CA SER A 299 71.26 33.99 13.74
C SER A 299 69.96 34.40 13.03
N LEU A 300 69.03 35.05 13.75
CA LEU A 300 67.79 35.63 13.21
C LEU A 300 67.88 37.14 12.95
N THR A 301 69.06 37.66 12.63
CA THR A 301 69.21 38.93 11.89
C THR A 301 68.93 38.70 10.40
N SER A 302 67.74 38.17 10.08
CA SER A 302 67.19 38.21 8.73
C SER A 302 66.70 39.64 8.47
N ARG A 303 67.06 40.20 7.31
CA ARG A 303 66.84 41.58 6.85
C ARG A 303 65.42 42.15 7.00
N ALA A 304 64.42 41.34 7.39
CA ALA A 304 63.06 41.78 7.66
C ALA A 304 62.85 42.36 9.08
N SER A 305 63.61 41.91 10.10
CA SER A 305 63.42 42.39 11.48
C SER A 305 63.95 43.82 11.67
N MET A 306 65.04 44.18 10.99
CA MET A 306 65.58 45.55 11.00
C MET A 306 64.65 46.57 10.32
N SER A 307 63.95 46.21 9.23
CA SER A 307 63.03 47.17 8.58
C SER A 307 61.80 47.46 9.45
N MET A 308 61.30 46.47 10.18
CA MET A 308 60.18 46.65 11.11
C MET A 308 60.54 47.52 12.32
N VAL A 309 61.76 47.39 12.85
CA VAL A 309 62.25 48.22 13.97
C VAL A 309 62.53 49.65 13.52
N ILE A 310 63.08 49.85 12.31
CA ILE A 310 63.36 51.19 11.77
C ILE A 310 62.04 51.91 11.42
N VAL A 311 61.10 51.24 10.74
CA VAL A 311 59.77 51.81 10.45
C VAL A 311 58.99 52.06 11.74
N GLY A 312 59.02 51.13 12.70
CA GLY A 312 58.40 51.31 14.02
C GLY A 312 59.00 52.48 14.80
N GLY A 313 60.33 52.65 14.79
CA GLY A 313 61.02 53.74 15.47
C GLY A 313 60.81 55.12 14.81
N VAL A 314 60.75 55.17 13.47
CA VAL A 314 60.44 56.41 12.73
C VAL A 314 59.00 56.83 12.98
N VAL A 315 58.04 55.90 12.92
CA VAL A 315 56.62 56.17 13.22
C VAL A 315 56.44 56.61 14.68
N TRP A 316 57.16 56.00 15.63
CA TRP A 316 57.14 56.41 17.05
C TRP A 316 57.63 57.85 17.26
N ARG A 317 58.60 58.30 16.44
CA ARG A 317 59.20 59.65 16.53
C ARG A 317 58.42 60.71 15.74
N THR A 318 57.69 60.34 14.69
CA THR A 318 56.93 61.28 13.83
C THR A 318 55.48 61.47 14.25
N VAL A 319 54.82 60.42 14.75
CA VAL A 319 53.39 60.44 15.11
C VAL A 319 53.17 60.86 16.57
N GLY A 320 54.22 60.81 17.40
CA GLY A 320 54.15 61.12 18.82
C GLY A 320 53.45 60.01 19.61
N TRP A 321 54.05 59.61 20.74
CA TRP A 321 53.53 58.54 21.60
C TRP A 321 52.06 58.74 22.01
N ARG A 322 51.58 60.00 22.03
CA ARG A 322 50.21 60.37 22.37
C ARG A 322 49.17 59.84 21.36
N LEU A 323 49.45 59.86 20.06
CA LEU A 323 48.53 59.35 19.04
C LEU A 323 48.47 57.81 19.05
N ILE A 324 49.61 57.16 19.29
CA ILE A 324 49.67 55.69 19.45
C ILE A 324 48.93 55.27 20.72
N ALA A 325 49.16 55.97 21.84
CA ALA A 325 48.44 55.73 23.10
C ALA A 325 46.94 56.00 22.96
N LEU A 326 46.54 57.04 22.24
CA LEU A 326 45.13 57.37 21.98
C LEU A 326 44.46 56.33 21.08
N SER A 327 45.14 55.83 20.04
CA SER A 327 44.66 54.75 19.19
C SER A 327 44.53 53.42 19.95
N MET A 328 45.55 53.06 20.74
CA MET A 328 45.53 51.84 21.58
C MET A 328 44.46 51.94 22.67
N SER A 329 44.28 53.11 23.27
CA SER A 329 43.21 53.38 24.25
C SER A 329 41.82 53.31 23.60
N CYS A 330 41.64 53.87 22.41
CA CYS A 330 40.39 53.79 21.65
C CYS A 330 40.05 52.33 21.25
N TYR A 331 41.04 51.58 20.76
CA TYR A 331 40.91 50.16 20.46
C TYR A 331 40.55 49.33 21.70
N GLY A 332 41.22 49.60 22.83
CA GLY A 332 40.92 48.98 24.12
C GLY A 332 39.51 49.30 24.61
N LEU A 333 39.06 50.55 24.49
CA LEU A 333 37.71 50.97 24.84
C LEU A 333 36.65 50.29 23.96
N LEU A 334 36.89 50.16 22.65
CA LEU A 334 36.01 49.39 21.75
C LEU A 334 35.98 47.90 22.11
N TYR A 335 37.13 47.31 22.46
CA TYR A 335 37.22 45.92 22.92
C TYR A 335 36.46 45.70 24.23
N LEU A 336 36.62 46.58 25.22
CA LEU A 336 35.86 46.51 26.46
C LEU A 336 34.37 46.76 26.21
N TYR A 337 34.01 47.72 25.35
CA TYR A 337 32.62 47.99 24.99
C TYR A 337 31.98 46.75 24.37
N GLU A 338 32.64 46.10 23.42
CA GLU A 338 32.14 44.89 22.76
C GLU A 338 32.09 43.71 23.73
N LYS A 339 33.10 43.55 24.59
CA LYS A 339 33.14 42.48 25.61
C LYS A 339 32.08 42.66 26.70
N LEU A 340 31.80 43.90 27.11
CA LEU A 340 30.71 44.21 28.05
C LEU A 340 29.33 44.06 27.40
N THR A 341 29.22 44.36 26.10
CA THR A 341 27.99 44.19 25.32
C THR A 341 27.69 42.70 25.01
N TRP A 342 28.73 41.84 25.03
CA TRP A 342 28.64 40.39 24.84
C TRP A 342 28.09 39.64 26.08
N THR A 343 26.86 39.99 26.46
CA THR A 343 26.10 39.33 27.54
C THR A 343 25.47 38.02 27.06
N ASN A 344 24.95 37.20 27.98
CA ASN A 344 24.24 35.94 27.64
C ASN A 344 23.10 36.16 26.64
N LYS A 345 22.41 37.31 26.68
CA LYS A 345 21.37 37.68 25.71
C LYS A 345 21.91 37.96 24.30
N ALA A 346 23.11 38.54 24.18
CA ALA A 346 23.75 38.75 22.88
C ALA A 346 24.21 37.43 22.26
N LYS A 347 24.74 36.53 23.10
CA LYS A 347 25.10 35.15 22.73
C LYS A 347 23.89 34.34 22.27
N GLU A 348 22.77 34.41 22.98
CA GLU A 348 21.51 33.78 22.59
C GLU A 348 21.04 34.28 21.22
N ARG A 349 21.06 35.59 20.97
CA ARG A 349 20.70 36.15 19.65
C ARG A 349 21.63 35.69 18.53
N ALA A 350 22.94 35.60 18.79
CA ALA A 350 23.89 35.10 17.81
C ALA A 350 23.67 33.61 17.52
N PHE A 351 23.42 32.81 18.56
CA PHE A 351 23.05 31.39 18.45
C PHE A 351 21.76 31.23 17.64
N LYS A 352 20.69 31.95 17.99
CA LYS A 352 19.40 31.87 17.28
C LYS A 352 19.56 32.20 15.80
N ARG A 353 20.34 33.23 15.43
CA ARG A 353 20.62 33.53 14.01
C ARG A 353 21.34 32.40 13.28
N GLN A 354 22.42 31.88 13.87
CA GLN A 354 23.16 30.74 13.30
C GLN A 354 22.26 29.50 13.16
N PHE A 355 21.39 29.27 14.14
CA PHE A 355 20.45 28.18 14.14
C PHE A 355 19.34 28.37 13.11
N VAL A 356 18.81 29.59 12.92
CA VAL A 356 17.84 29.91 11.85
C VAL A 356 18.43 29.60 10.49
N ASP A 357 19.65 30.08 10.20
CA ASP A 357 20.30 29.87 8.90
C ASP A 357 20.53 28.37 8.64
N TYR A 358 21.04 27.66 9.66
CA TYR A 358 21.29 26.21 9.58
C TYR A 358 19.99 25.39 9.45
N ALA A 359 18.98 25.69 10.27
CA ALA A 359 17.69 25.00 10.24
C ALA A 359 16.99 25.27 8.91
N THR A 360 17.06 26.49 8.37
CA THR A 360 16.47 26.83 7.07
C THR A 360 17.08 25.97 5.95
N GLU A 361 18.40 25.86 5.88
CA GLU A 361 19.09 25.04 4.86
C GLU A 361 18.72 23.56 4.99
N LYS A 362 18.71 23.04 6.22
CA LYS A 362 18.40 21.64 6.48
C LYS A 362 16.93 21.30 6.22
N LEU A 363 16.01 22.16 6.66
CA LEU A 363 14.58 21.97 6.43
C LEU A 363 14.24 22.03 4.94
N GLN A 364 14.93 22.86 4.15
CA GLN A 364 14.75 22.90 2.69
C GLN A 364 15.07 21.56 2.02
N MET A 365 16.06 20.82 2.54
CA MET A 365 16.45 19.52 1.99
C MET A 365 15.38 18.44 2.21
N ILE A 366 14.59 18.54 3.29
CA ILE A 366 13.57 17.54 3.62
C ILE A 366 12.19 17.85 3.05
N ILE A 367 11.99 19.00 2.39
CA ILE A 367 10.67 19.37 1.81
C ILE A 367 10.16 18.27 0.89
N SER A 368 11.00 17.79 -0.03
CA SER A 368 10.63 16.73 -0.98
C SER A 368 10.34 15.41 -0.27
N PHE A 369 11.06 15.09 0.81
CA PHE A 369 10.84 13.89 1.61
C PHE A 369 9.52 13.94 2.38
N THR A 370 9.26 15.02 3.12
CA THR A 370 8.04 15.18 3.91
C THR A 370 6.80 15.27 3.01
N SER A 371 6.85 16.03 1.92
CA SER A 371 5.75 16.13 0.97
C SER A 371 5.45 14.78 0.29
N ALA A 372 6.47 14.04 -0.15
CA ALA A 372 6.31 12.70 -0.70
C ALA A 372 5.76 11.71 0.34
N ASN A 373 6.17 11.81 1.61
CA ASN A 373 5.64 10.96 2.68
C ASN A 373 4.15 11.23 2.95
N CYS A 374 3.74 12.51 3.00
CA CYS A 374 2.33 12.88 3.12
C CYS A 374 1.49 12.41 1.92
N SER A 375 2.06 12.56 0.72
CA SER A 375 1.49 12.10 -0.55
C SER A 375 1.26 10.58 -0.53
N HIS A 376 2.23 9.81 -0.03
CA HIS A 376 2.13 8.36 0.15
C HIS A 376 1.08 7.96 1.19
N GLN A 377 0.95 8.68 2.31
CA GLN A 377 -0.12 8.43 3.29
C GLN A 377 -1.51 8.58 2.66
N VAL A 378 -1.72 9.63 1.86
CA VAL A 378 -2.98 9.85 1.13
C VAL A 378 -3.22 8.74 0.10
N GLN A 379 -2.19 8.39 -0.66
CA GLN A 379 -2.26 7.31 -1.64
C GLN A 379 -2.67 5.98 -0.97
N GLN A 380 -2.08 5.65 0.18
CA GLN A 380 -2.37 4.42 0.90
C GLN A 380 -3.82 4.37 1.40
N GLU A 381 -4.33 5.47 1.97
CA GLU A 381 -5.71 5.53 2.47
C GLU A 381 -6.75 5.44 1.34
N MET A 382 -6.52 6.15 0.24
CA MET A 382 -7.40 6.09 -0.93
C MET A 382 -7.34 4.72 -1.62
N ALA A 383 -6.14 4.14 -1.77
CA ALA A 383 -5.96 2.82 -2.34
C ALA A 383 -6.59 1.73 -1.46
N THR A 384 -6.50 1.85 -0.14
CA THR A 384 -7.14 0.92 0.80
C THR A 384 -8.67 1.01 0.70
N THR A 385 -9.22 2.21 0.58
CA THR A 385 -10.66 2.42 0.37
C THR A 385 -11.12 1.81 -0.95
N PHE A 386 -10.36 2.04 -2.02
CA PHE A 386 -10.62 1.46 -3.33
C PHE A 386 -10.55 -0.08 -3.32
N ALA A 387 -9.55 -0.66 -2.65
CA ALA A 387 -9.42 -2.12 -2.52
C ALA A 387 -10.64 -2.74 -1.82
N ARG A 388 -11.17 -2.08 -0.78
CA ARG A 388 -12.41 -2.52 -0.12
C ARG A 388 -13.62 -2.45 -1.04
N LEU A 389 -13.72 -1.41 -1.87
CA LEU A 389 -14.79 -1.30 -2.85
C LEU A 389 -14.69 -2.40 -3.93
N CYS A 390 -13.49 -2.66 -4.46
CA CYS A 390 -13.26 -3.75 -5.40
C CYS A 390 -13.66 -5.10 -4.80
N GLN A 391 -13.34 -5.34 -3.52
CA GLN A 391 -13.73 -6.57 -2.84
C GLN A 391 -15.26 -6.77 -2.82
N GLN A 392 -16.05 -5.71 -2.66
CA GLN A 392 -17.52 -5.81 -2.71
C GLN A 392 -18.03 -6.15 -4.12
N VAL A 393 -17.41 -5.58 -5.15
CA VAL A 393 -17.74 -5.91 -6.54
C VAL A 393 -17.31 -7.35 -6.86
N ASP A 394 -16.16 -7.81 -6.38
CA ASP A 394 -15.68 -9.18 -6.56
C ASP A 394 -16.64 -10.20 -5.91
N LEU A 395 -17.21 -9.88 -4.75
CA LEU A 395 -18.25 -10.73 -4.13
C LEU A 395 -19.49 -10.83 -5.02
N THR A 396 -19.92 -9.71 -5.60
CA THR A 396 -21.04 -9.66 -6.56
C THR A 396 -20.73 -10.48 -7.81
N GLN A 397 -19.51 -10.36 -8.36
CA GLN A 397 -19.09 -11.15 -9.51
C GLN A 397 -19.11 -12.65 -9.20
N LYS A 398 -18.63 -13.06 -8.02
CA LYS A 398 -18.68 -14.47 -7.58
C LYS A 398 -20.10 -14.98 -7.41
N GLU A 399 -21.02 -14.14 -6.92
CA GLU A 399 -22.44 -14.48 -6.82
C GLU A 399 -23.04 -14.74 -8.21
N LEU A 400 -22.78 -13.85 -9.18
CA LEU A 400 -23.21 -14.03 -10.57
C LEU A 400 -22.61 -15.30 -11.20
N GLU A 401 -21.32 -15.58 -11.00
CA GLU A 401 -20.67 -16.80 -11.48
C GLU A 401 -21.28 -18.08 -10.88
N SER A 402 -21.60 -18.03 -9.58
CA SER A 402 -22.29 -19.13 -8.89
C SER A 402 -23.67 -19.37 -9.49
N GLU A 403 -24.41 -18.30 -9.77
CA GLU A 403 -25.75 -18.38 -10.35
C GLU A 403 -25.72 -18.93 -11.79
N ILE A 404 -24.76 -18.49 -12.61
CA ILE A 404 -24.51 -19.04 -13.96
C ILE A 404 -24.20 -20.54 -13.87
N SER A 405 -23.38 -20.94 -12.89
CA SER A 405 -23.01 -22.35 -12.67
C SER A 405 -24.22 -23.19 -12.25
N ARG A 406 -25.06 -22.64 -11.36
CA ARG A 406 -26.32 -23.26 -10.91
C ARG A 406 -27.28 -23.47 -12.08
N LEU A 407 -27.53 -22.43 -12.88
CA LEU A 407 -28.38 -22.51 -14.07
C LEU A 407 -27.82 -23.51 -15.10
N THR A 408 -26.51 -23.53 -15.29
CA THR A 408 -25.85 -24.51 -16.18
C THR A 408 -26.06 -25.96 -15.71
N ALA A 409 -26.01 -26.21 -14.40
CA ALA A 409 -26.30 -27.53 -13.85
C ALA A 409 -27.78 -27.90 -14.02
N GLU A 410 -28.69 -26.96 -13.79
CA GLU A 410 -30.14 -27.15 -13.98
C GLU A 410 -30.49 -27.47 -15.44
N ILE A 411 -29.89 -26.76 -16.40
CA ILE A 411 -30.03 -27.04 -17.84
C ILE A 411 -29.60 -28.49 -18.16
N LYS A 412 -28.44 -28.93 -17.68
CA LYS A 412 -27.96 -30.31 -17.89
C LYS A 412 -28.90 -31.37 -17.30
N GLN A 413 -29.48 -31.10 -16.13
CA GLN A 413 -30.47 -31.99 -15.53
C GLN A 413 -31.75 -32.06 -16.37
N LEU A 414 -32.24 -30.92 -16.88
CA LEU A 414 -33.41 -30.86 -17.74
C LEU A 414 -33.18 -31.61 -19.06
N GLU A 415 -31.99 -31.50 -19.65
CA GLU A 415 -31.61 -32.27 -20.85
C GLU A 415 -31.59 -33.78 -20.60
N ALA A 416 -31.08 -34.20 -19.44
CA ALA A 416 -31.09 -35.61 -19.05
C ALA A 416 -32.52 -36.13 -18.86
N VAL A 417 -33.41 -35.33 -18.24
CA VAL A 417 -34.83 -35.66 -18.08
C VAL A 417 -35.52 -35.77 -19.44
N GLN A 418 -35.28 -34.83 -20.36
CA GLN A 418 -35.79 -34.89 -21.73
C GLN A 418 -35.33 -36.15 -22.47
N GLY A 419 -34.02 -36.48 -22.39
CA GLY A 419 -33.46 -37.67 -23.02
C GLY A 419 -34.09 -38.97 -22.48
N ARG A 420 -34.28 -39.05 -21.15
CA ARG A 420 -34.94 -40.19 -20.49
C ARG A 420 -36.42 -40.30 -20.89
N SER A 421 -37.15 -39.18 -20.91
CA SER A 421 -38.55 -39.14 -21.32
C SER A 421 -38.73 -39.63 -22.77
N LYS A 422 -37.92 -39.12 -23.70
CA LYS A 422 -37.94 -39.59 -25.10
C LYS A 422 -37.68 -41.09 -25.20
N THR A 423 -36.69 -41.60 -24.47
CA THR A 423 -36.36 -43.04 -24.46
C THR A 423 -37.52 -43.88 -23.95
N LEU A 424 -38.17 -43.47 -22.85
CA LEU A 424 -39.34 -44.17 -22.28
C LEU A 424 -40.53 -44.14 -23.24
N ARG A 425 -40.79 -43.00 -23.89
CA ARG A 425 -41.83 -42.86 -24.92
C ARG A 425 -41.58 -43.78 -26.12
N HIS A 426 -40.34 -43.89 -26.57
CA HIS A 426 -39.98 -44.82 -27.65
C HIS A 426 -40.22 -46.28 -27.27
N LYS A 427 -39.84 -46.68 -26.04
CA LYS A 427 -40.12 -48.02 -25.52
C LYS A 427 -41.63 -48.30 -25.41
N ALA A 428 -42.42 -47.32 -24.95
CA ALA A 428 -43.86 -47.43 -24.89
C ALA A 428 -44.47 -47.58 -26.30
N THR A 429 -43.99 -46.81 -27.28
CA THR A 429 -44.45 -46.90 -28.68
C THR A 429 -44.13 -48.28 -29.29
N GLU A 430 -42.96 -48.85 -28.99
CA GLU A 430 -42.61 -50.20 -29.43
C GLU A 430 -43.50 -51.27 -28.77
N LEU A 431 -43.79 -51.14 -27.47
CA LEU A 431 -44.72 -52.05 -26.78
C LEU A 431 -46.14 -51.96 -27.38
N GLU A 432 -46.61 -50.76 -27.71
CA GLU A 432 -47.89 -50.55 -28.38
C GLU A 432 -47.93 -51.27 -29.74
N ARG A 433 -46.85 -51.18 -30.53
CA ARG A 433 -46.71 -51.88 -31.81
C ARG A 433 -46.78 -53.40 -31.63
N GLN A 434 -46.15 -53.94 -30.60
CA GLN A 434 -46.21 -55.36 -30.27
C GLN A 434 -47.63 -55.79 -29.85
N LEU A 435 -48.32 -54.98 -29.04
CA LEU A 435 -49.71 -55.21 -28.66
C LEU A 435 -50.66 -55.17 -29.87
N GLN A 436 -50.43 -54.26 -30.81
CA GLN A 436 -51.19 -54.20 -32.07
C GLN A 436 -50.95 -55.45 -32.93
N SER A 437 -49.69 -55.89 -33.07
CA SER A 437 -49.35 -57.13 -33.77
C SER A 437 -50.06 -58.34 -33.13
N PHE A 438 -50.00 -58.46 -31.79
CA PHE A 438 -50.70 -59.52 -31.06
C PHE A 438 -52.20 -59.47 -31.28
N THR A 439 -52.79 -58.27 -31.28
CA THR A 439 -54.23 -58.09 -31.53
C THR A 439 -54.60 -58.53 -32.94
N GLN A 440 -53.80 -58.18 -33.94
CA GLN A 440 -54.06 -58.54 -35.34
C GLN A 440 -53.89 -60.04 -35.59
N GLU A 441 -52.90 -60.67 -34.97
CA GLU A 441 -52.57 -62.09 -35.19
C GLU A 441 -53.48 -63.04 -34.40
N TYR A 442 -53.86 -62.67 -33.17
CA TYR A 442 -54.53 -63.60 -32.24
C TYR A 442 -55.94 -63.17 -31.81
N LEU A 443 -56.30 -61.88 -31.89
CA LEU A 443 -57.59 -61.36 -31.40
C LEU A 443 -58.56 -60.93 -32.51
N GLN A 444 -58.06 -60.60 -33.71
CA GLN A 444 -58.90 -60.38 -34.89
C GLN A 444 -59.34 -61.72 -35.47
N LEU A 445 -60.65 -61.89 -35.61
CA LEU A 445 -61.22 -62.97 -36.41
C LEU A 445 -60.90 -62.68 -37.87
N GLN A 446 -60.04 -63.50 -38.48
CA GLN A 446 -59.94 -63.57 -39.93
C GLN A 446 -61.32 -64.04 -40.44
N GLN A 447 -62.08 -63.10 -41.01
CA GLN A 447 -63.37 -63.38 -41.65
C GLN A 447 -63.19 -64.28 -42.86
#